data_AF-A0A6H1UEH0-F1
#
_entry.id   AF-A0A6H1UEH0-F1
#
_cell.length_a   1.000
_cell.length_b   1.000
_cell.length_c   1.000
_cell.angle_alpha   90.00
_cell.angle_beta   90.00
_cell.angle_gamma   90.00
#
_symmetry.space_group_name_H-M   'P 1'
#
loop_
_entity.id
_entity.type
_entity.pdbx_description
1 polymer ?
#
loop_
_entity_poly.entity_id
_entity_poly.type
_entity_poly.pdbx_seq_one_letter_code
_entity_poly.pdbx_strand_id
1 'polypeptide(L)'
;MTIQHLNFGEVVNSDVSQVSTVTVHPDGHTSSTKALWRITPGQLGLYQLIGLPPYTVMSISSTITVPDSTGPNNNSFKLTEIVTPTTLTADIYGEAQLEVSGTLETVKGKPAFDGIHSTYFHITVSY
;
A
#
# COMPACT_ATOMS: atom_id res chain seq x y z
N MET A 1 -10.93 12.16 2.20
CA MET A 1 -11.32 11.56 0.91
C MET A 1 -10.08 10.94 0.27
N THR A 2 -10.21 9.78 -0.39
CA THR A 2 -9.07 9.19 -1.11
C THR A 2 -8.90 9.89 -2.46
N ILE A 3 -7.70 10.39 -2.73
CA ILE A 3 -7.33 10.95 -4.03
C ILE A 3 -6.82 9.82 -4.94
N GLN A 4 -5.98 8.93 -4.38
CA GLN A 4 -5.32 7.85 -5.10
C GLN A 4 -5.13 6.65 -4.17
N HIS A 5 -5.47 5.45 -4.65
CA HIS A 5 -5.19 4.22 -3.91
C HIS A 5 -3.71 3.83 -4.05
N LEU A 6 -3.13 3.29 -2.99
CA LEU A 6 -1.85 2.59 -3.06
C LEU A 6 -1.96 1.45 -4.08
N ASN A 7 -1.08 1.46 -5.08
CA ASN A 7 -1.08 0.50 -6.17
C ASN A 7 0.33 -0.06 -6.36
N PHE A 8 0.47 -1.37 -6.50
CA PHE A 8 1.78 -2.03 -6.66
C PHE A 8 2.18 -2.20 -8.14
N GLY A 9 1.34 -1.75 -9.06
CA GLY A 9 1.51 -1.86 -10.50
C GLY A 9 1.13 -3.24 -11.01
N GLU A 10 1.54 -3.51 -12.25
CA GLU A 10 1.43 -4.80 -12.89
C GLU A 10 2.71 -5.59 -12.65
N VAL A 11 2.56 -6.78 -12.09
CA VAL A 11 3.67 -7.67 -11.75
C VAL A 11 3.46 -9.07 -12.31
N VAL A 12 4.55 -9.72 -12.70
CA VAL A 12 4.56 -11.10 -13.19
C VAL A 12 5.43 -11.92 -12.26
N ASN A 13 4.87 -12.97 -11.66
CA ASN A 13 5.63 -13.94 -10.88
C ASN A 13 6.07 -15.11 -11.78
N SER A 14 7.36 -15.14 -12.10
CA SER A 14 7.96 -16.15 -12.98
C SER A 14 8.29 -17.48 -12.27
N ASP A 15 8.36 -17.49 -10.93
CA ASP A 15 8.68 -18.68 -10.13
C ASP A 15 7.95 -18.62 -8.77
N VAL A 16 6.89 -19.42 -8.68
CA VAL A 16 6.05 -19.54 -7.47
C VAL A 16 6.70 -20.37 -6.36
N SER A 17 7.86 -20.99 -6.60
CA SER A 17 8.59 -21.73 -5.56
C SER A 17 9.33 -20.81 -4.58
N GLN A 18 9.45 -19.51 -4.91
CA GLN A 18 10.13 -18.51 -4.09
C GLN A 18 9.18 -17.42 -3.59
N VAL A 19 9.39 -17.00 -2.35
CA VAL A 19 8.78 -15.78 -1.80
C VAL A 19 9.49 -14.58 -2.37
N SER A 20 8.77 -13.74 -3.09
CA SER A 20 9.24 -12.54 -3.77
C SER A 20 8.41 -11.35 -3.29
N THR A 21 8.96 -10.15 -3.37
CA THR A 21 8.30 -8.93 -2.87
C THR A 21 8.23 -7.85 -3.93
N VAL A 22 7.21 -6.99 -3.84
CA VAL A 22 7.15 -5.69 -4.50
C VAL A 22 6.87 -4.63 -3.45
N THR A 23 7.68 -3.58 -3.44
CA THR A 23 7.60 -2.48 -2.48
C THR A 23 7.41 -1.17 -3.23
N VAL A 24 6.45 -0.37 -2.76
CA VAL A 24 6.32 1.05 -3.08
C VAL A 24 6.92 1.80 -1.90
N HIS A 25 8.02 2.50 -2.15
CA HIS A 25 8.77 3.25 -1.14
C HIS A 25 8.11 4.62 -0.89
N PRO A 26 8.33 5.24 0.28
CA PRO A 26 7.78 6.56 0.61
C PRO A 26 8.20 7.68 -0.35
N ASP A 27 9.30 7.52 -1.08
CA ASP A 27 9.76 8.46 -2.12
C ASP A 27 9.05 8.26 -3.47
N GLY A 28 8.12 7.31 -3.56
CA GLY A 28 7.39 6.95 -4.77
C GLY A 28 8.13 6.00 -5.71
N HIS A 29 9.38 5.61 -5.40
CA HIS A 29 10.07 4.60 -6.17
C HIS A 29 9.54 3.20 -5.86
N THR A 30 9.70 2.29 -6.82
CA THR A 30 9.27 0.90 -6.67
C THR A 30 10.41 -0.08 -6.88
N SER A 31 10.46 -1.12 -6.06
CA SER A 31 11.44 -2.21 -6.15
C SER A 31 10.74 -3.56 -6.11
N SER A 32 11.33 -4.58 -6.75
CA SER A 32 10.87 -5.96 -6.62
C SER A 32 12.06 -6.91 -6.43
N THR A 33 11.80 -8.10 -5.91
CA THR A 33 12.84 -9.09 -5.63
C THR A 33 12.60 -10.42 -6.35
N LYS A 34 13.70 -11.14 -6.61
CA LYS A 34 13.73 -12.53 -7.09
C LYS A 34 12.91 -12.74 -8.37
N ALA A 35 11.80 -13.48 -8.26
CA ALA A 35 11.02 -13.96 -9.39
C ALA A 35 9.83 -13.06 -9.74
N LEU A 36 9.63 -11.98 -8.97
CA LEU A 36 8.59 -10.99 -9.20
C LEU A 36 9.12 -9.86 -10.07
N TRP A 37 8.71 -9.87 -11.34
CA TRP A 37 9.08 -8.88 -12.33
C TRP A 37 8.01 -7.81 -12.40
N ARG A 38 8.43 -6.55 -12.46
CA ARG A 38 7.53 -5.42 -12.57
C ARG A 38 7.39 -4.99 -14.02
N ILE A 39 6.16 -4.97 -14.51
CA ILE A 39 5.81 -4.51 -15.87
C ILE A 39 5.50 -3.01 -15.83
N THR A 40 4.71 -2.58 -14.86
CA THR A 40 4.42 -1.15 -14.61
C THR A 40 4.76 -0.76 -13.19
N PRO A 41 5.32 0.45 -12.96
CA PRO A 41 5.64 0.91 -11.62
C PRO A 41 4.37 1.07 -10.78
N GLY A 42 4.48 0.72 -9.50
CA GLY A 42 3.46 1.08 -8.51
C GLY A 42 3.44 2.58 -8.20
N GLN A 43 2.47 2.99 -7.40
CA GLN A 43 2.17 4.37 -7.05
C GLN A 43 1.74 4.47 -5.59
N LEU A 44 2.11 5.57 -4.93
CA LEU A 44 1.71 5.87 -3.57
C LEU A 44 0.19 6.02 -3.44
N GLY A 45 -0.33 5.65 -2.27
CA GLY A 45 -1.67 6.03 -1.88
C GLY A 45 -1.69 7.47 -1.37
N LEU A 46 -2.60 8.30 -1.88
CA LEU A 46 -2.76 9.69 -1.50
C LEU A 46 -4.16 9.90 -0.91
N TYR A 47 -4.20 10.36 0.34
CA TYR A 47 -5.44 10.56 1.09
C TYR A 47 -5.49 12.00 1.61
N GLN A 48 -6.56 12.71 1.28
CA GLN A 48 -6.79 14.07 1.78
C GLN A 48 -7.62 14.02 3.06
N LEU A 49 -7.11 14.60 4.13
CA LEU A 49 -7.83 14.90 5.35
C LEU A 49 -8.30 16.36 5.27
N ILE A 50 -9.59 16.60 5.54
CA ILE A 50 -10.21 17.92 5.42
C ILE A 50 -11.12 18.18 6.61
N GLY A 51 -11.41 19.45 6.88
CA GLY A 51 -12.30 19.85 7.96
C GLY A 51 -11.66 19.79 9.35
N LEU A 52 -10.33 19.81 9.41
CA LEU A 52 -9.58 19.89 10.66
C LEU A 52 -9.48 21.36 11.11
N PRO A 53 -9.29 21.64 12.40
CA PRO A 53 -8.89 22.98 12.81
C PRO A 53 -7.52 23.33 12.19
N PRO A 54 -7.28 24.59 11.78
CA PRO A 54 -5.99 25.00 11.22
C PRO A 54 -4.81 24.67 12.14
N TYR A 55 -3.69 24.24 11.56
CA TYR A 55 -2.45 23.89 12.29
C TYR A 55 -2.57 22.73 13.29
N THR A 56 -3.63 21.92 13.19
CA THR A 56 -3.80 20.75 14.07
C THR A 56 -2.74 19.69 13.78
N VAL A 57 -2.06 19.23 14.82
CA VAL A 57 -1.12 18.10 14.73
C VAL A 57 -1.89 16.81 15.01
N MET A 58 -1.88 15.92 14.03
CA MET A 58 -2.51 14.60 14.10
C MET A 58 -1.46 13.52 14.34
N SER A 59 -1.86 12.50 15.10
CA SER A 59 -1.14 11.23 15.16
C SER A 59 -1.77 10.23 14.19
N ILE A 60 -0.94 9.60 13.37
CA ILE A 60 -1.35 8.63 12.35
C ILE A 60 -0.83 7.26 12.74
N SER A 61 -1.68 6.25 12.63
CA SER A 61 -1.29 4.84 12.74
C SER A 61 -1.99 4.02 11.67
N SER A 62 -1.35 2.94 11.25
CA SER A 62 -1.88 2.01 10.25
C SER A 62 -1.82 0.58 10.74
N THR A 63 -2.84 -0.20 10.38
CA THR A 63 -2.95 -1.61 10.75
C THR A 63 -3.44 -2.40 9.55
N ILE A 64 -2.75 -3.49 9.23
CA ILE A 64 -3.16 -4.42 8.18
C ILE A 64 -4.24 -5.35 8.75
N THR A 65 -5.47 -5.23 8.27
CA THR A 65 -6.62 -6.02 8.74
C THR A 65 -6.86 -7.26 7.90
N VAL A 66 -6.67 -7.16 6.58
CA VAL A 66 -6.80 -8.29 5.66
C VAL A 66 -5.50 -8.38 4.87
N PRO A 67 -4.51 -9.15 5.35
CA PRO A 67 -3.20 -9.21 4.71
C PRO A 67 -3.26 -9.99 3.40
N ASP A 68 -4.11 -11.01 3.28
CA ASP A 68 -4.18 -11.81 2.07
C ASP A 68 -4.96 -11.10 0.96
N SER A 69 -4.47 -11.20 -0.27
CA SER A 69 -5.13 -10.60 -1.41
C SER A 69 -6.42 -11.34 -1.80
N THR A 70 -7.47 -10.58 -2.10
CA THR A 70 -8.69 -11.06 -2.73
C THR A 70 -8.59 -10.90 -4.25
N GLY A 71 -8.96 -11.91 -5.02
CA GLY A 71 -8.81 -11.92 -6.48
C GLY A 71 -8.97 -13.32 -7.06
N PRO A 72 -8.67 -13.53 -8.36
CA PRO A 72 -8.63 -14.86 -8.95
C PRO A 72 -7.69 -15.76 -8.15
N ASN A 73 -8.25 -16.83 -7.57
CA ASN A 73 -7.54 -17.77 -6.69
C ASN A 73 -6.89 -17.14 -5.44
N ASN A 74 -7.68 -16.36 -4.69
CA ASN A 74 -7.50 -15.90 -3.31
C ASN A 74 -6.15 -16.27 -2.64
N ASN A 75 -5.45 -15.26 -2.12
CA ASN A 75 -4.22 -15.37 -1.33
C ASN A 75 -2.97 -15.72 -2.16
N SER A 76 -2.86 -15.18 -3.38
CA SER A 76 -1.61 -15.25 -4.17
C SER A 76 -0.57 -14.23 -3.68
N PHE A 77 -1.04 -13.12 -3.10
CA PHE A 77 -0.22 -12.08 -2.50
C PHE A 77 -0.64 -11.82 -1.06
N LYS A 78 0.29 -11.28 -0.29
CA LYS A 78 0.08 -10.83 1.07
C LYS A 78 0.64 -9.43 1.25
N LEU A 79 -0.16 -8.50 1.76
CA LEU A 79 0.28 -7.22 2.28
C LEU A 79 1.00 -7.45 3.61
N THR A 80 2.29 -7.17 3.62
CA THR A 80 3.17 -7.42 4.78
C THR A 80 3.54 -6.14 5.51
N GLU A 81 3.51 -5.00 4.82
CA GLU A 81 3.91 -3.72 5.37
C GLU A 81 3.09 -2.58 4.78
N ILE A 82 2.71 -1.63 5.64
CA ILE A 82 2.19 -0.32 5.28
C ILE A 82 3.03 0.71 6.01
N VAL A 83 3.50 1.72 5.28
CA VAL A 83 4.29 2.81 5.82
C VAL A 83 3.50 4.10 5.66
N THR A 84 3.35 4.81 6.77
CA THR A 84 2.71 6.13 6.85
C THR A 84 3.58 7.04 7.71
N PRO A 85 3.57 8.37 7.50
CA PRO A 85 4.12 9.29 8.50
C PRO A 85 3.43 9.05 9.85
N THR A 86 4.14 9.20 10.96
CA THR A 86 3.59 9.03 12.32
C THR A 86 2.84 10.26 12.80
N THR A 87 3.24 11.43 12.31
CA THR A 87 2.61 12.71 12.58
C THR A 87 2.32 13.45 11.28
N LEU A 88 1.22 14.18 11.25
CA LEU A 88 0.83 15.01 10.12
C LEU A 88 0.22 16.30 10.64
N THR A 89 0.53 17.44 10.03
CA THR A 89 0.02 18.74 10.46
C THR A 89 -0.92 19.29 9.41
N ALA A 90 -2.11 19.69 9.83
CA ALA A 90 -3.05 20.41 8.98
C ALA A 90 -2.52 21.80 8.64
N ASP A 91 -2.80 22.25 7.43
CA ASP A 91 -2.41 23.57 6.95
C ASP A 91 -3.34 24.68 7.49
N ILE A 92 -3.23 25.87 6.90
CA ILE A 92 -4.01 27.05 7.29
C ILE A 92 -5.50 26.91 6.96
N TYR A 93 -5.86 26.01 6.05
CA TYR A 93 -7.22 25.74 5.61
C TYR A 93 -7.84 24.55 6.34
N GLY A 94 -7.09 23.89 7.22
CA GLY A 94 -7.56 22.70 7.91
C GLY A 94 -7.46 21.44 7.06
N GLU A 95 -6.52 21.41 6.12
CA GLU A 95 -6.28 20.31 5.20
C GLU A 95 -4.93 19.65 5.43
N ALA A 96 -4.83 18.35 5.18
CA ALA A 96 -3.55 17.65 5.16
C ALA A 96 -3.57 16.52 4.14
N GLN A 97 -2.40 16.24 3.55
CA GLN A 97 -2.21 15.12 2.64
C GLN A 97 -1.42 14.00 3.35
N LEU A 98 -2.01 12.81 3.38
CA LEU A 98 -1.38 11.60 3.87
C LEU A 98 -0.92 10.74 2.70
N GLU A 99 0.37 10.47 2.66
CA GLU A 99 0.99 9.56 1.71
C GLU A 99 1.19 8.19 2.36
N VAL A 100 0.84 7.14 1.61
CA VAL A 100 0.88 5.76 2.07
C VAL A 100 1.68 4.92 1.10
N SER A 101 2.65 4.19 1.62
CA SER A 101 3.48 3.24 0.89
C SER A 101 3.35 1.84 1.51
N GLY A 102 3.95 0.82 0.90
CA GLY A 102 3.84 -0.52 1.46
C GLY A 102 4.57 -1.60 0.68
N THR A 103 4.45 -2.84 1.16
CA THR A 103 5.07 -4.04 0.58
C THR A 103 4.04 -5.15 0.40
N LEU A 104 3.98 -5.70 -0.81
CA LEU A 104 3.34 -6.99 -1.10
C LEU A 104 4.39 -8.10 -1.20
N GLU A 105 4.01 -9.28 -0.74
CA GLU A 105 4.78 -10.50 -0.79
C GLU A 105 4.00 -11.60 -1.52
N THR A 106 4.67 -12.42 -2.34
CA THR A 106 4.06 -13.61 -2.95
C THR A 106 3.94 -14.73 -1.93
N VAL A 107 2.82 -15.47 -1.98
CA VAL A 107 2.65 -16.66 -1.14
C VAL A 107 3.33 -17.86 -1.82
N LYS A 108 4.33 -18.45 -1.16
CA LYS A 108 5.10 -19.58 -1.69
C LYS A 108 4.17 -20.75 -2.07
N GLY A 109 4.37 -21.30 -3.26
CA GLY A 109 3.65 -22.46 -3.77
C GLY A 109 2.20 -22.18 -4.20
N LYS A 110 1.73 -20.93 -4.11
CA LYS A 110 0.45 -20.53 -4.68
C LYS A 110 0.64 -20.20 -6.16
N PRO A 111 -0.18 -20.74 -7.06
CA PRO A 111 -0.05 -20.41 -8.48
C PRO A 111 -0.39 -18.93 -8.67
N ALA A 112 0.36 -18.24 -9.53
CA ALA A 112 0.04 -16.89 -9.93
C ALA A 112 -1.11 -16.92 -10.93
N PHE A 113 -2.18 -16.15 -10.67
CA PHE A 113 -3.30 -15.99 -11.59
C PHE A 113 -3.35 -14.58 -12.09
N ASP A 114 -3.57 -14.49 -13.40
CA ASP A 114 -3.84 -13.22 -14.05
C ASP A 114 -5.14 -12.61 -13.51
N GLY A 115 -5.13 -11.30 -13.31
CA GLY A 115 -6.25 -10.52 -12.85
C GLY A 115 -5.90 -9.53 -11.73
N ILE A 116 -6.95 -8.84 -11.28
CA ILE A 116 -6.82 -7.78 -10.27
C ILE A 116 -6.89 -8.40 -8.87
N HIS A 117 -5.90 -8.07 -8.06
CA HIS A 117 -5.79 -8.48 -6.66
C HIS A 117 -5.93 -7.25 -5.76
N SER A 118 -6.73 -7.36 -4.71
CA SER A 118 -7.01 -6.28 -3.75
C SER A 118 -6.69 -6.71 -2.33
N THR A 119 -6.26 -5.79 -1.49
CA THR A 119 -5.96 -6.01 -0.06
C THR A 119 -6.45 -4.82 0.75
N TYR A 120 -6.64 -4.99 2.06
CA TYR A 120 -7.22 -3.94 2.90
C TYR A 120 -6.39 -3.68 4.16
N PHE A 121 -6.28 -2.40 4.51
CA PHE A 121 -5.66 -1.91 5.73
C PHE A 121 -6.49 -0.74 6.27
N HIS A 122 -6.34 -0.46 7.55
CA HIS A 122 -6.99 0.66 8.23
C HIS A 122 -5.97 1.73 8.59
N ILE A 123 -6.40 2.99 8.47
CA ILE A 123 -5.67 4.15 8.95
C ILE A 123 -6.49 4.74 10.09
N THR A 124 -5.85 4.96 11.24
CA THR A 124 -6.44 5.68 12.37
C THR A 124 -5.78 7.04 12.49
N VAL A 125 -6.61 8.08 12.61
CA VAL A 125 -6.19 9.47 12.79
C VAL A 125 -6.73 9.96 14.13
N SER A 126 -5.86 10.51 14.97
CA SER A 126 -6.22 11.08 16.28
C SER A 126 -5.72 12.52 16.39
N TYR A 127 -6.57 13.43 16.88
CA TYR A 127 -6.28 14.86 17.09
C TYR A 127 -7.11 15.45 18.22
#